data_AF-A0A077FCW8-F1
#
_entry.id   AF-A0A077FCW8-F1
#
_cell.length_a   1.000
_cell.length_b   1.000
_cell.length_c   1.000
_cell.angle_alpha   90.00
_cell.angle_beta   90.00
_cell.angle_gamma   90.00
#
_symmetry.space_group_name_H-M   'P 1'
#
loop_
_entity.id
_entity.type
_entity.pdbx_description
1 polymer ?
#
loop_
_entity_poly.entity_id
_entity_poly.type
_entity_poly.pdbx_seq_one_letter_code
_entity_poly.pdbx_strand_id
1 'polypeptide(L)' 'MKEASPAITLQRATEQHIEGLVALYSHPQVTRQALYKRHGFEVEGHLRDYAMRDGRLTDVYSMARLQRRER' A
#
# COMPACT_ATOMS: atom_id res chain seq x y z
N MET A 1 32.11 -13.24 -5.29
CA MET A 1 31.08 -12.99 -6.31
C MET A 1 30.39 -11.68 -5.92
N LYS A 2 30.40 -10.67 -6.80
CA LYS A 2 29.82 -9.34 -6.51
C LYS A 2 28.33 -9.45 -6.83
N GLU A 3 27.47 -9.49 -5.82
CA GLU A 3 26.02 -9.49 -6.06
C GLU A 3 25.65 -8.17 -6.75
N ALA A 4 25.08 -8.27 -7.95
CA ALA A 4 24.61 -7.12 -8.69
C ALA A 4 23.45 -6.49 -7.91
N SER A 5 23.55 -5.19 -7.62
CA SER A 5 22.40 -4.45 -7.09
C SER A 5 21.22 -4.60 -8.05
N PRO A 6 20.00 -4.91 -7.56
CA PRO A 6 18.86 -5.11 -8.45
C PRO A 6 18.55 -3.79 -9.17
N ALA A 7 18.82 -3.76 -10.47
CA ALA A 7 18.47 -2.63 -11.32
C ALA A 7 16.94 -2.65 -11.52
N ILE A 8 16.22 -1.75 -10.86
CA ILE A 8 14.77 -1.60 -11.04
C ILE A 8 14.54 -0.88 -12.38
N THR A 9 13.88 -1.56 -13.33
CA THR A 9 13.46 -0.98 -14.61
C THR A 9 11.99 -0.58 -14.53
N LEU A 10 11.69 0.68 -14.86
CA LEU A 10 10.31 1.17 -14.94
C LEU A 10 9.82 1.04 -16.38
N GLN A 11 8.68 0.38 -16.57
CA GLN A 11 8.04 0.20 -17.87
C GLN A 11 6.60 0.70 -17.86
N ARG A 12 6.06 1.01 -19.05
CA ARG A 12 4.65 1.37 -19.19
C ARG A 12 3.78 0.13 -18.91
N ALA A 13 2.66 0.32 -18.22
CA ALA A 13 1.69 -0.74 -18.03
C ALA A 13 1.10 -1.16 -19.39
N THR A 14 1.20 -2.46 -19.69
CA THR A 14 0.62 -3.11 -20.87
C THR A 14 -0.42 -4.14 -20.44
N GLU A 15 -1.14 -4.75 -21.39
CA GLU A 15 -2.15 -5.78 -21.11
C GLU A 15 -1.62 -6.96 -20.29
N GLN A 16 -0.35 -7.33 -20.47
CA GLN A 16 0.33 -8.38 -19.70
C GLN A 16 0.35 -8.11 -18.18
N HIS A 17 0.16 -6.85 -17.75
CA HIS A 17 0.17 -6.47 -16.34
C HIS A 17 -1.23 -6.44 -15.72
N ILE A 18 -2.30 -6.53 -16.53
CA ILE A 18 -3.67 -6.30 -16.07
C ILE A 18 -4.06 -7.31 -14.99
N GLU A 19 -3.76 -8.59 -15.17
CA GLU A 19 -4.10 -9.64 -14.20
C GLU A 19 -3.49 -9.37 -12.83
N GLY A 20 -2.18 -9.06 -12.78
CA GLY A 20 -1.49 -8.74 -11.53
C GLY A 20 -2.02 -7.46 -10.87
N LEU A 21 -2.35 -6.43 -11.67
CA LEU A 21 -2.95 -5.20 -11.16
C LEU A 21 -4.36 -5.44 -10.60
N VAL A 22 -5.20 -6.23 -11.28
CA VAL A 22 -6.54 -6.57 -10.82
C VAL A 22 -6.45 -7.37 -9.51
N ALA A 23 -5.58 -8.39 -9.44
CA ALA A 23 -5.38 -9.16 -8.22
C ALA A 23 -4.96 -8.27 -7.04
N LEU A 24 -4.05 -7.32 -7.29
CA LEU A 24 -3.52 -6.42 -6.27
C LEU A 24 -4.56 -5.38 -5.82
N TYR A 25 -5.21 -4.68 -6.75
CA TYR A 25 -6.16 -3.60 -6.44
C TYR A 25 -7.55 -4.09 -6.07
N SER A 26 -7.90 -5.35 -6.33
CA SER A 26 -9.10 -5.98 -5.79
C SER A 26 -8.97 -6.32 -4.31
N HIS A 27 -7.73 -6.34 -3.77
CA HIS A 27 -7.53 -6.58 -2.36
C HIS A 27 -7.96 -5.35 -1.54
N PRO A 28 -9.00 -5.44 -0.68
CA PRO A 28 -9.60 -4.25 -0.07
C PRO A 28 -8.65 -3.43 0.81
N GLN A 29 -7.57 -4.04 1.34
CA GLN A 29 -6.54 -3.30 2.09
C GLN A 29 -5.71 -2.42 1.16
N VAL A 30 -5.33 -2.93 -0.02
CA VAL A 30 -4.53 -2.21 -1.02
C VAL A 30 -5.32 -1.07 -1.64
N THR A 31 -6.58 -1.30 -2.03
CA THR A 31 -7.45 -0.26 -2.60
C THR A 31 -7.60 0.92 -1.63
N ARG A 32 -7.86 0.63 -0.35
CA ARG A 32 -8.01 1.66 0.69
C ARG A 32 -6.72 2.43 0.89
N GLN A 33 -5.58 1.74 1.01
CA GLN A 33 -4.29 2.41 1.20
C GLN A 33 -3.96 3.34 0.02
N ALA A 34 -4.19 2.89 -1.22
CA ALA A 34 -3.98 3.72 -2.41
C ALA A 34 -4.88 4.96 -2.42
N LEU A 35 -6.15 4.82 -2.04
CA LEU A 35 -7.10 5.93 -1.94
C LEU A 35 -6.68 6.93 -0.85
N TYR A 36 -6.36 6.46 0.35
CA TYR A 36 -5.92 7.33 1.45
C TYR A 36 -4.64 8.09 1.10
N LYS A 37 -3.66 7.41 0.48
CA LYS A 37 -2.44 8.07 -0.02
C LYS A 37 -2.75 9.17 -1.03
N ARG A 38 -3.65 8.91 -1.98
CA ARG A 38 -4.09 9.93 -2.96
C ARG A 38 -4.74 11.15 -2.28
N HIS A 39 -5.38 10.97 -1.13
CA HIS A 39 -5.98 12.06 -0.34
C HIS A 39 -5.03 12.70 0.68
N GLY A 40 -3.72 12.43 0.59
CA GLY A 40 -2.69 13.07 1.40
C GLY A 40 -2.50 12.46 2.80
N PHE A 41 -2.95 11.22 3.01
CA PHE A 41 -2.60 10.46 4.21
C PHE A 41 -1.30 9.70 3.98
N GLU A 42 -0.46 9.65 5.01
CA GLU A 42 0.80 8.91 5.03
C GLU A 42 0.73 7.76 6.03
N VAL A 43 1.50 6.70 5.79
CA VAL A 43 1.57 5.56 6.71
C VAL A 43 2.54 5.92 7.83
N GLU A 44 2.07 5.90 9.07
CA GLU A 44 2.88 6.17 10.26
C GLU A 44 3.42 4.89 10.89
N GLY A 45 2.71 3.77 10.72
CA GLY A 45 3.08 2.52 11.35
C GLY A 45 2.35 1.32 10.78
N HIS A 46 2.99 0.15 10.91
CA HIS A 46 2.44 -1.14 10.56
C HIS A 46 2.26 -1.97 11.83
N LEU A 47 1.02 -2.13 12.25
CA LEU A 47 0.62 -2.81 13.47
C LEU A 47 0.30 -4.27 13.12
N ARG A 48 1.21 -5.17 13.50
CA ARG A 48 1.06 -6.60 13.22
C ARG A 48 0.05 -7.25 14.15
N ASP A 49 -0.77 -8.15 13.60
CA ASP A 49 -1.76 -8.94 14.37
C ASP A 49 -2.62 -8.08 15.33
N TYR A 50 -2.95 -6.87 14.91
CA TYR A 50 -3.54 -5.87 15.79
C TYR A 50 -5.06 -5.96 15.88
N ALA A 51 -5.72 -6.40 14.81
CA ALA A 51 -7.18 -6.47 14.74
C ALA A 51 -7.66 -7.88 14.40
N MET A 52 -8.78 -8.29 14.98
CA MET A 52 -9.49 -9.50 14.58
C MET A 52 -10.48 -9.19 13.44
N ARG A 53 -10.42 -9.96 12.35
CA ARG A 53 -11.39 -9.93 11.24
C ARG A 53 -11.65 -11.35 10.75
N ASP A 54 -12.91 -11.70 10.57
CA ASP A 54 -13.32 -13.04 10.11
C ASP A 54 -12.67 -14.19 10.92
N GLY A 55 -12.52 -13.98 12.22
CA GLY A 55 -11.89 -14.94 13.15
C GLY A 55 -10.37 -15.06 13.05
N ARG A 56 -9.68 -14.16 12.33
CA ARG A 56 -8.22 -14.14 12.20
C ARG A 56 -7.64 -12.80 12.67
N LEU A 57 -6.47 -12.85 13.28
CA LEU A 57 -5.66 -11.66 13.49
C LEU A 57 -5.14 -11.17 12.14
N THR A 58 -5.22 -9.87 11.92
CA THR A 58 -4.74 -9.20 10.71
C THR A 58 -3.93 -7.97 11.08
N ASP A 59 -2.96 -7.70 10.22
CA ASP A 59 -2.20 -6.47 10.25
C ASP A 59 -3.06 -5.26 9.90
N VAL A 60 -2.69 -4.11 10.45
CA VAL A 60 -3.34 -2.81 10.23
C VAL A 60 -2.28 -1.74 10.01
N TYR A 61 -2.48 -0.86 9.02
CA TYR A 61 -1.68 0.35 8.87
C TYR A 61 -2.31 1.52 9.62
N SER A 62 -1.52 2.16 10.50
CA SER A 62 -1.86 3.49 11.02
C SER A 62 -1.53 4.53 9.96
N MET A 63 -2.48 5.44 9.68
CA MET A 63 -2.31 6.48 8.67
C MET A 63 -2.83 7.83 9.17
N ALA A 64 -2.10 8.90 8.89
CA ALA A 64 -2.51 10.25 9.26
C ALA A 64 -2.27 11.26 8.13
N ARG A 65 -2.97 12.38 8.21
CA ARG A 65 -2.78 13.53 7.33
C ARG A 65 -2.60 14.78 8.19
N LEU A 66 -1.51 15.50 7.97
CA LEU A 66 -1.29 16.78 8.63
C LEU A 66 -2.17 17.86 7.98
N GLN A 67 -2.99 18.51 8.80
CA GLN A 67 -3.68 19.74 8.41
C GLN A 67 -2.86 20.93 8.94
N ARG A 68 -2.14 21.61 8.05
CA ARG A 68 -1.62 22.94 8.38
C ARG A 68 -2.79 23.92 8.33
N ARG A 69 -3.22 24.40 9.49
CA ARG A 69 -4.00 25.64 9.55
C ARG A 69 -3.02 26.80 9.43
N GLU A 70 -3.14 27.59 8.37
CA GLU A 70 -2.55 28.92 8.35
C GLU A 70 -3.26 29.73 9.44
N ARG A 71 -2.46 30.34 10.32
CA ARG A 71 -2.95 31.23 11.37
C ARG A 71 -3.20 32.62 10.82
#